data_AF-A0AAD9PAA2-F1
#
_entry.id   AF-A0AAD9PAA2-F1
#
_cell.length_a   1.000
_cell.length_b   1.000
_cell.length_c   1.000
_cell.angle_alpha   90.00
_cell.angle_beta   90.00
_cell.angle_gamma   90.00
#
_symmetry.space_group_name_H-M   'P 1'
#
loop_
_entity.id
_entity.type
_entity.pdbx_description
1 polymer ?
#
loop_
_entity_poly.entity_id
_entity_poly.type
_entity_poly.pdbx_seq_one_letter_code
_entity_poly.pdbx_strand_id
1 'polypeptide(L)'
;MNECSSMPCHNEATCHDGVNTYRCECAAGHTGTHCETDINECDTLPCKHGGTCTDAVNSYTCVCVPGYTGKDCQESKNLLIMAHIACYSSDQISTTKGERQNQLTDRFKCPLPTHKRMFYIYIYIYIYIYIYIYIYIYIIFSFKLVMGTPSKVTK
;
A
#
# COMPACT_ATOMS: atom_id res chain seq x y z
N MET A 1 47.69 36.60 -9.06
CA MET A 1 46.55 36.84 -8.15
C MET A 1 45.80 35.53 -8.09
N ASN A 2 45.12 35.21 -6.98
CA ASN A 2 44.25 34.03 -6.92
C ASN A 2 42.88 34.54 -6.48
N GLU A 3 41.97 34.59 -7.42
CA GLU A 3 40.67 35.20 -7.32
C GLU A 3 39.73 34.32 -6.48
N CYS A 4 40.08 33.06 -6.27
CA CYS A 4 39.39 32.13 -5.36
C CYS A 4 39.75 32.35 -3.87
N SER A 5 40.75 33.17 -3.55
CA SER A 5 41.18 33.39 -2.15
C SER A 5 40.11 34.03 -1.27
N SER A 6 39.14 34.73 -1.87
CA SER A 6 37.99 35.31 -1.16
C SER A 6 36.81 34.36 -0.97
N MET A 7 36.95 33.09 -1.36
CA MET A 7 35.88 32.08 -1.35
C MET A 7 34.56 32.58 -1.98
N PRO A 8 34.58 33.01 -3.25
CA PRO A 8 33.42 33.63 -3.88
C PRO A 8 32.29 32.66 -4.24
N CYS A 9 32.50 31.34 -4.17
CA CYS A 9 31.52 30.33 -4.56
C CYS A 9 30.79 29.75 -3.34
N HIS A 10 29.47 29.60 -3.43
CA HIS A 10 28.59 29.11 -2.35
C HIS A 10 28.16 27.65 -2.56
N ASN A 11 27.47 27.08 -1.56
CA ASN A 11 26.80 25.77 -1.66
C ASN A 11 27.67 24.63 -2.20
N GLU A 12 28.83 24.43 -1.56
CA GLU A 12 29.79 23.37 -1.89
C GLU A 12 30.36 23.44 -3.32
N ALA A 13 30.25 24.60 -3.99
CA ALA A 13 30.80 24.83 -5.32
C ALA A 13 32.33 24.89 -5.33
N THR A 14 32.92 24.43 -6.43
CA THR A 14 34.37 24.48 -6.67
C THR A 14 34.75 25.78 -7.37
N CYS A 15 35.71 26.53 -6.84
CA CYS A 15 36.21 27.74 -7.47
C CYS A 15 37.40 27.44 -8.39
N HIS A 16 37.34 27.94 -9.62
CA HIS A 16 38.40 27.88 -10.61
C HIS A 16 38.99 29.26 -10.84
N ASP A 17 40.29 29.40 -10.58
CA ASP A 17 41.05 30.63 -10.80
C ASP A 17 41.29 30.87 -12.30
N GLY A 18 41.34 32.14 -12.70
CA GLY A 18 41.49 32.58 -14.09
C GLY A 18 42.29 33.89 -14.20
N VAL A 19 42.49 34.38 -15.42
CA VAL A 19 43.25 35.63 -15.62
C VAL A 19 42.36 36.83 -15.32
N ASN A 20 42.54 37.48 -14.16
CA ASN A 20 41.73 38.60 -13.66
C ASN A 20 40.24 38.26 -13.49
N THR A 21 39.92 36.98 -13.30
CA THR A 21 38.56 36.46 -13.18
C THR A 21 38.59 35.12 -12.46
N TYR A 22 37.42 34.68 -11.99
CA TYR A 22 37.22 33.32 -11.49
C TYR A 22 35.96 32.73 -12.12
N ARG A 23 35.76 31.43 -11.97
CA ARG A 23 34.53 30.73 -12.32
C ARG A 23 34.15 29.77 -11.20
N CYS A 24 32.88 29.79 -10.81
CA CYS A 24 32.33 28.78 -9.91
C CYS A 24 31.77 27.61 -10.73
N GLU A 25 32.17 26.40 -10.36
CA GLU A 25 31.54 25.14 -10.78
C GLU A 25 30.58 24.71 -9.67
N CYS A 26 29.29 24.85 -9.95
CA CYS A 26 28.24 24.59 -8.97
C CYS A 26 28.10 23.10 -8.68
N ALA A 27 27.87 22.78 -7.41
CA ALA A 27 27.39 21.48 -7.02
C ALA A 27 26.00 21.21 -7.65
N ALA A 28 25.65 19.93 -7.78
CA ALA A 28 24.34 19.56 -8.31
C ALA A 28 23.22 20.13 -7.43
N GLY A 29 22.16 20.64 -8.05
CA GLY A 29 21.07 21.35 -7.36
C GLY A 29 21.25 22.86 -7.25
N HIS A 30 22.41 23.43 -7.60
CA HIS A 30 22.65 24.88 -7.50
C HIS A 30 22.98 25.55 -8.84
N THR A 31 22.67 26.84 -8.92
CA THR A 31 22.91 27.71 -10.09
C THR A 31 23.21 29.14 -9.68
N GLY A 32 23.52 30.00 -10.66
CA GLY A 32 23.97 31.38 -10.46
C GLY A 32 25.48 31.54 -10.65
N THR A 33 25.93 32.80 -10.70
CA THR A 33 27.35 33.13 -10.93
C THR A 33 28.23 32.62 -9.79
N HIS A 34 27.67 32.60 -8.57
CA HIS A 34 28.33 32.17 -7.35
C HIS A 34 27.72 30.88 -6.79
N CYS A 35 26.87 30.20 -7.56
CA CYS A 35 26.12 29.02 -7.12
C CYS A 35 25.23 29.28 -5.91
N GLU A 36 24.73 30.51 -5.78
CA GLU A 36 23.94 31.02 -4.65
C GLU A 36 22.47 30.61 -4.71
N THR A 37 21.98 30.18 -5.87
CA THR A 37 20.57 29.88 -6.11
C THR A 37 20.34 28.38 -6.09
N ASP A 38 19.41 27.92 -5.26
CA ASP A 38 18.89 26.55 -5.32
C ASP A 38 17.98 26.39 -6.55
N ILE A 39 18.16 25.30 -7.28
CA ILE A 39 17.31 24.97 -8.42
C ILE A 39 16.02 24.40 -7.87
N ASN A 40 14.88 25.02 -8.20
CA ASN A 40 13.59 24.48 -7.80
C ASN A 40 13.18 23.31 -8.72
N GLU A 41 13.35 22.06 -8.29
CA GLU A 41 12.99 20.90 -9.10
C GLU A 41 11.47 20.81 -9.38
N CYS A 42 10.64 21.47 -8.56
CA CYS A 42 9.19 21.49 -8.74
C CYS A 42 8.72 22.33 -9.94
N ASP A 43 9.56 23.22 -10.50
CA ASP A 43 9.19 24.06 -11.65
C ASP A 43 8.88 23.24 -12.91
N THR A 44 9.40 22.01 -12.98
CA THR A 44 9.13 21.06 -14.07
C THR A 44 7.79 20.32 -13.93
N LEU A 45 7.05 20.57 -12.84
CA LEU A 45 5.80 19.87 -12.48
C LEU A 45 5.95 18.33 -12.50
N PRO A 46 6.89 17.78 -11.71
CA PRO A 46 7.17 16.34 -11.73
C PRO A 46 5.99 15.53 -11.17
N CYS A 47 5.36 16.00 -10.09
CA CYS A 47 4.26 15.30 -9.43
C CYS A 47 2.98 15.27 -10.30
N LYS A 48 2.54 14.07 -10.66
CA LYS A 48 1.36 13.84 -11.52
C LYS A 48 0.06 13.77 -10.72
N HIS A 49 -1.05 13.81 -11.44
CA HIS A 49 -2.40 13.61 -10.91
C HIS A 49 -2.78 14.53 -9.74
N GLY A 50 -2.26 15.75 -9.74
CA GLY A 50 -2.55 16.75 -8.69
C GLY A 50 -1.78 16.52 -7.39
N GLY A 51 -0.70 15.73 -7.39
CA GLY A 51 0.21 15.62 -6.25
C GLY A 51 0.92 16.95 -5.93
N THR A 52 1.16 17.21 -4.65
CA THR A 52 1.89 18.39 -4.19
C THR A 52 3.39 18.13 -4.26
N CYS A 53 4.14 19.03 -4.90
CA CYS A 53 5.59 18.97 -4.97
C CYS A 53 6.21 19.79 -3.84
N THR A 54 7.25 19.23 -3.21
CA THR A 54 8.13 19.93 -2.28
C THR A 54 9.55 19.82 -2.79
N ASP A 55 10.15 20.99 -2.97
CA ASP A 55 11.52 21.19 -3.43
C ASP A 55 12.56 20.65 -2.44
N ALA A 56 13.72 20.22 -2.93
CA ALA A 56 14.83 19.76 -2.11
C ALA A 56 16.13 19.76 -2.91
N VAL A 57 17.27 20.11 -2.32
CA VAL A 57 18.56 20.19 -3.04
C VAL A 57 18.82 18.97 -3.94
N ASN A 58 18.89 19.21 -5.25
CA ASN A 58 19.13 18.21 -6.30
C ASN A 58 18.09 17.06 -6.34
N SER A 59 16.88 17.30 -5.82
CA SER A 59 15.84 16.28 -5.67
C SER A 59 14.46 16.91 -5.47
N TYR A 60 13.43 16.08 -5.29
CA TYR A 60 12.11 16.58 -4.90
C TYR A 60 11.34 15.47 -4.23
N THR A 61 10.29 15.84 -3.52
CA THR A 61 9.33 14.89 -2.94
C THR A 61 7.92 15.22 -3.39
N CYS A 62 7.17 14.18 -3.74
CA CYS A 62 5.75 14.31 -4.10
C CYS A 62 4.86 13.75 -2.99
N VAL A 63 3.89 14.55 -2.56
CA VAL A 63 2.77 14.09 -1.73
C VAL A 63 1.60 13.78 -2.63
N CYS A 64 1.33 12.49 -2.82
CA CYS A 64 0.27 12.03 -3.72
C CYS A 64 -1.11 12.17 -3.11
N VAL A 65 -2.07 12.57 -3.95
CA VAL A 65 -3.50 12.57 -3.58
C VAL A 65 -4.00 11.13 -3.38
N PRO A 66 -5.10 10.93 -2.61
CA PRO A 66 -5.70 9.62 -2.43
C PRO A 66 -5.99 8.93 -3.77
N GLY A 67 -5.62 7.65 -3.88
CA GLY A 67 -5.78 6.89 -5.12
C GLY A 67 -4.55 6.89 -6.04
N TYR A 68 -3.46 7.58 -5.71
CA TYR A 68 -2.20 7.54 -6.48
C TYR A 68 -0.97 7.20 -5.62
N THR A 69 0.09 6.73 -6.26
CA THR A 69 1.38 6.33 -5.66
C THR A 69 2.52 6.39 -6.69
N GLY A 70 3.73 5.99 -6.27
CA GLY A 70 4.97 6.17 -7.03
C GLY A 70 5.69 7.47 -6.66
N LYS A 71 6.97 7.58 -7.05
CA LYS A 71 7.82 8.75 -6.79
C LYS A 71 7.18 10.05 -7.29
N ASP A 72 6.54 9.97 -8.46
CA ASP A 72 5.98 11.13 -9.17
C ASP A 72 4.44 11.06 -9.17
N CYS A 73 3.84 10.25 -8.29
CA CYS A 73 2.40 10.01 -8.23
C CYS A 73 1.80 9.47 -9.54
N GLN A 74 2.60 8.79 -10.37
CA GLN A 74 2.22 8.31 -11.69
C GLN A 74 1.36 7.05 -11.68
N GLU A 75 1.38 6.29 -10.57
CA GLU A 75 0.66 5.02 -10.46
C GLU A 75 -0.70 5.21 -9.79
N SER A 76 -1.78 4.68 -10.39
CA SER A 76 -3.09 4.68 -9.73
C SER A 76 -3.25 3.46 -8.81
N LYS A 77 -3.55 3.71 -7.53
CA LYS A 77 -3.93 2.69 -6.53
C LYS A 77 -5.24 1.97 -6.86
N ASN A 78 -5.98 2.40 -7.90
CA ASN A 78 -7.15 1.68 -8.39
C ASN A 78 -6.83 0.24 -8.82
N LEU A 79 -5.56 -0.07 -9.10
CA LEU A 79 -5.11 -1.45 -9.33
C LEU A 79 -5.36 -2.35 -8.11
N LEU A 80 -5.31 -1.84 -6.87
CA LEU A 80 -5.52 -2.64 -5.65
C LEU A 80 -7.01 -2.89 -5.35
N ILE A 81 -7.86 -1.90 -5.62
CA ILE A 81 -9.31 -2.05 -5.45
C ILE A 81 -9.87 -2.98 -6.53
N MET A 82 -9.40 -2.84 -7.78
CA MET A 82 -9.79 -3.75 -8.86
C MET A 82 -9.19 -5.14 -8.70
N ALA A 83 -7.98 -5.29 -8.12
CA ALA A 83 -7.45 -6.61 -7.76
C ALA A 83 -8.27 -7.29 -6.65
N HIS A 84 -8.72 -6.54 -5.63
CA HIS A 84 -9.61 -7.07 -4.59
C HIS A 84 -10.98 -7.46 -5.14
N ILE A 85 -11.60 -6.60 -5.96
CA ILE A 85 -12.89 -6.89 -6.62
C ILE A 85 -12.73 -8.07 -7.58
N ALA A 86 -11.66 -8.11 -8.38
CA ALA A 86 -11.37 -9.22 -9.29
C ALA A 86 -11.18 -10.55 -8.54
N CYS A 87 -10.42 -10.59 -7.42
CA CYS A 87 -10.29 -11.78 -6.59
C CYS A 87 -11.61 -12.15 -5.86
N TYR A 88 -12.52 -11.19 -5.62
CA TYR A 88 -13.84 -11.44 -5.01
C TYR A 88 -14.86 -12.00 -6.04
N SER A 89 -14.78 -11.56 -7.30
CA SER A 89 -15.65 -12.04 -8.39
C SER A 89 -15.12 -13.29 -9.11
N SER A 90 -13.86 -13.68 -8.88
CA SER A 90 -13.20 -14.79 -9.60
C SER A 90 -13.51 -16.18 -9.05
N ASP A 91 -14.79 -16.55 -8.96
CA ASP A 91 -15.13 -17.97 -9.12
C ASP A 91 -15.01 -18.41 -10.60
N GLN A 92 -14.64 -17.51 -11.52
CA GLN A 92 -14.28 -17.82 -12.91
C GLN A 92 -13.15 -16.90 -13.43
N ILE A 93 -11.90 -17.09 -12.98
CA ILE A 93 -10.74 -16.80 -13.84
C ILE A 93 -10.11 -18.14 -14.16
N SER A 94 -10.59 -18.76 -15.25
CA SER A 94 -9.86 -19.81 -15.94
C SER A 94 -8.47 -19.29 -16.22
N THR A 95 -7.46 -20.02 -15.75
CA THR A 95 -6.10 -19.94 -16.26
C THR A 95 -6.16 -20.26 -17.75
N THR A 96 -6.23 -19.24 -18.62
CA THR A 96 -5.99 -19.43 -20.04
C THR A 96 -4.52 -19.78 -20.20
N LYS A 97 -4.31 -21.07 -20.45
CA LYS A 97 -3.05 -21.69 -20.83
C LYS A 97 -2.64 -21.11 -22.20
N GLY A 98 -1.57 -20.30 -22.21
CA GLY A 98 -0.80 -19.92 -23.40
C GLY A 98 -1.15 -18.57 -24.05
N GLU A 99 -0.29 -17.55 -23.86
CA GLU A 99 0.51 -16.87 -24.91
C GLU A 99 1.23 -15.62 -24.37
N ARG A 100 2.52 -15.50 -24.73
CA ARG A 100 3.50 -14.39 -24.58
C ARG A 100 3.51 -13.58 -23.26
N GLN A 101 4.58 -13.81 -22.50
CA GLN A 101 4.98 -13.07 -21.30
C GLN A 101 5.08 -11.56 -21.56
N ASN A 102 4.22 -10.78 -20.90
CA ASN A 102 4.54 -9.42 -20.49
C ASN A 102 4.59 -9.40 -18.95
N GLN A 103 5.76 -9.08 -18.42
CA GLN A 103 6.21 -9.27 -17.03
C GLN A 103 5.49 -8.39 -15.98
N LEU A 104 4.35 -7.77 -16.31
CA LEU A 104 3.59 -6.91 -15.40
C LEU A 104 2.40 -7.59 -14.70
N THR A 105 1.98 -8.79 -15.12
CA THR A 105 0.77 -9.45 -14.58
C THR A 105 1.04 -10.56 -13.54
N ASP A 106 2.31 -10.93 -13.28
CA ASP A 106 2.66 -12.01 -12.35
C ASP A 106 2.70 -11.59 -10.86
N ARG A 107 2.38 -10.33 -10.53
CA ARG A 107 2.39 -9.85 -9.13
C ARG A 107 1.11 -10.09 -8.33
N PHE A 108 0.06 -10.61 -8.95
CA PHE A 108 -1.21 -10.85 -8.25
C PHE A 108 -1.47 -12.35 -8.12
N LYS A 109 -0.65 -13.06 -7.34
CA LYS A 109 -1.11 -14.29 -6.70
C LYS A 109 -2.20 -13.87 -5.71
N CYS A 110 -3.48 -14.11 -6.02
CA CYS A 110 -4.54 -13.95 -5.01
C CYS A 110 -4.18 -14.90 -3.86
N PRO A 111 -3.87 -14.42 -2.64
CA PRO A 111 -3.88 -15.30 -1.49
C PRO A 111 -5.31 -15.85 -1.41
N LEU A 112 -5.45 -17.18 -1.38
CA LEU A 112 -6.74 -17.84 -1.16
C LEU A 112 -7.48 -17.09 -0.05
N PRO A 113 -8.71 -16.63 -0.27
CA PRO A 113 -9.38 -15.74 0.66
C PRO A 113 -9.48 -16.47 2.00
N THR A 114 -8.76 -15.97 3.01
CA THR A 114 -8.89 -16.39 4.40
C THR A 114 -10.36 -16.36 4.83
N HIS A 115 -11.17 -15.51 4.21
CA HIS A 115 -12.62 -15.45 4.34
C HIS A 115 -13.36 -16.75 3.97
N LYS A 116 -13.05 -17.45 2.87
CA LYS A 116 -13.72 -18.74 2.53
C LYS A 116 -13.43 -19.80 3.60
N ARG A 117 -12.21 -19.81 4.17
CA ARG A 117 -11.87 -20.68 5.30
C ARG A 117 -12.58 -20.26 6.59
N MET A 118 -12.68 -18.96 6.87
CA MET A 118 -13.40 -18.46 8.05
C MET A 118 -14.90 -18.78 8.01
N PHE A 119 -15.55 -18.68 6.84
CA PHE A 119 -16.96 -19.02 6.68
C PHE A 119 -17.23 -20.51 6.93
N TYR A 120 -16.35 -21.38 6.42
CA TYR A 120 -16.46 -22.82 6.66
C TYR A 120 -16.33 -23.17 8.15
N ILE A 121 -15.34 -22.56 8.84
CA ILE A 121 -15.14 -22.76 10.28
C ILE A 121 -16.35 -22.25 11.06
N TYR A 122 -16.90 -21.08 10.72
CA TYR A 122 -18.09 -20.53 11.36
C TYR A 122 -19.31 -21.44 11.20
N ILE A 123 -19.59 -21.90 9.98
CA ILE A 123 -20.71 -22.82 9.69
C ILE A 123 -20.54 -24.13 10.48
N TYR A 124 -19.33 -24.69 10.49
CA TYR A 124 -19.03 -25.92 11.22
C TYR A 124 -19.26 -25.77 12.73
N ILE A 125 -18.77 -24.68 13.33
CA ILE A 125 -18.96 -24.39 14.76
C ILE A 125 -20.46 -24.22 15.07
N TYR A 126 -21.19 -23.47 14.23
CA TYR A 126 -22.62 -23.26 14.42
C TYR A 126 -23.42 -24.58 14.38
N ILE A 127 -23.17 -25.42 13.37
CA ILE A 127 -23.81 -26.73 13.23
C ILE A 127 -23.49 -27.61 14.44
N TYR A 128 -22.23 -27.66 14.86
CA TYR A 128 -21.80 -28.45 16.02
C TYR A 128 -22.52 -28.02 17.31
N ILE A 129 -22.58 -26.71 17.58
CA ILE A 129 -23.29 -26.15 18.74
C ILE A 129 -24.77 -26.50 18.68
N TYR A 130 -25.41 -26.32 17.53
CA TYR A 130 -26.83 -26.62 17.35
C TYR A 130 -27.15 -28.10 17.61
N ILE A 131 -26.36 -29.01 17.04
CA ILE A 131 -26.50 -30.45 17.25
C ILE A 131 -26.32 -30.79 18.74
N TYR A 132 -25.29 -30.23 19.39
CA TYR A 132 -25.04 -30.46 20.81
C TYR A 132 -26.21 -30.01 21.70
N ILE A 133 -26.74 -28.81 21.47
CA ILE A 133 -27.90 -28.29 22.19
C ILE A 133 -29.12 -29.18 21.98
N TYR A 134 -29.37 -29.59 20.73
CA TYR A 134 -30.51 -30.46 20.41
C TYR A 134 -30.42 -31.81 21.12
N ILE A 135 -29.25 -32.46 21.09
CA ILE A 135 -29.02 -33.73 21.79
C ILE A 135 -29.21 -33.55 23.30
N TYR A 136 -28.67 -32.49 23.88
CA TYR A 136 -28.80 -32.19 25.30
C TYR A 136 -30.26 -32.02 25.73
N ILE A 137 -31.05 -31.25 24.97
CA ILE A 137 -32.50 -31.07 25.20
C ILE A 137 -33.24 -32.40 25.09
N TYR A 138 -32.94 -33.20 24.06
CA TYR A 138 -33.56 -34.50 23.85
C TYR A 138 -33.29 -35.46 25.02
N ILE A 139 -32.06 -35.48 25.54
CA ILE A 139 -31.69 -36.27 26.71
C ILE A 139 -32.46 -35.81 27.95
N ILE A 140 -32.52 -34.50 28.24
CA ILE A 140 -33.28 -33.98 29.38
C ILE A 140 -34.77 -34.36 29.28
N PHE A 141 -35.36 -34.21 28.10
CA PHE A 141 -36.77 -34.56 27.88
C PHE A 141 -37.01 -36.06 28.08
N SER A 142 -36.13 -36.90 27.55
CA SER A 142 -36.19 -38.36 27.74
C SER A 142 -36.04 -38.75 29.22
N PHE A 143 -35.12 -38.13 29.96
CA PHE A 143 -35.00 -38.36 31.41
C PHE A 143 -36.25 -37.93 32.18
N LYS A 144 -36.88 -36.80 31.82
CA LYS A 144 -38.16 -36.38 32.42
C LYS A 144 -39.30 -37.35 32.14
N LEU A 145 -39.31 -38.00 30.97
CA LEU A 145 -40.30 -39.02 30.63
C LEU A 145 -40.07 -40.33 31.39
N VAL A 146 -38.80 -40.75 31.54
CA VAL A 146 -38.45 -42.02 32.23
C VAL A 146 -38.63 -41.91 33.75
N MET A 147 -38.31 -40.77 34.35
CA MET A 147 -38.39 -40.61 35.81
C MET A 147 -39.80 -40.33 36.32
N GLY A 148 -40.77 -40.00 35.43
CA GLY A 148 -42.17 -39.73 35.79
C GLY A 148 -42.33 -38.53 36.72
N THR A 149 -43.36 -37.71 36.53
CA THR A 149 -43.72 -36.74 37.58
C THR A 149 -44.05 -37.50 38.86
N PRO A 150 -43.47 -37.16 40.03
CA PRO A 150 -43.86 -37.80 41.28
C PRO A 150 -45.37 -37.62 41.45
N SER A 151 -46.09 -38.74 41.46
CA SER A 151 -47.53 -38.76 41.65
C SER A 151 -47.81 -38.07 42.99
N LYS A 152 -48.54 -36.95 42.98
CA LYS A 152 -49.01 -36.32 44.21
C LYS A 152 -49.90 -37.35 44.91
N VAL A 153 -49.40 -37.94 45.99
CA VAL A 153 -50.21 -38.76 46.90
C VAL A 153 -51.22 -37.81 47.54
N THR A 154 -52.44 -37.81 47.02
CA THR A 154 -53.59 -37.19 47.68
C THR A 154 -53.90 -37.98 48.94
N LYS A 155 -53.72 -37.33 50.10
CA LYS A 155 -54.36 -37.72 51.36
C LYS A 155 -54.80 -36.47 52.09
#